data_AF-F3L5S1-F1
#
_entry.id   AF-F3L5S1-F1
#
_cell.length_a   1.000
_cell.length_b   1.000
_cell.length_c   1.000
_cell.angle_alpha   90.00
_cell.angle_beta   90.00
_cell.angle_gamma   90.00
#
_symmetry.space_group_name_H-M   'P 1'
#
loop_
_entity.id
_entity.type
_entity.pdbx_description
1 polymer ?
#
loop_
_entity_poly.entity_id
_entity_poly.type
_entity_poly.pdbx_seq_one_letter_code
_entity_poly.pdbx_strand_id
1 'polypeptide(L)' 'MYDILFAGTSDNGRFAKISVHGDMDPGYGSTSKMIAECAVCLAKNPDLAGGGIWTPSAAMGLDLIKRLEDNAGLRFVIE' A
#
# COMPACT_ATOMS: atom_id res chain seq x y z
N MET A 1 4.10 -15.92 1.11
CA MET A 1 4.86 -15.03 0.23
C MET A 1 4.22 -15.01 -1.15
N TYR A 2 4.01 -13.80 -1.67
CA TYR A 2 3.52 -13.58 -3.03
C TYR A 2 4.27 -12.42 -3.69
N ASP A 3 4.17 -12.38 -5.01
CA ASP A 3 4.64 -11.29 -5.85
C ASP A 3 3.58 -11.06 -6.95
N ILE A 4 3.10 -9.81 -7.05
CA ILE A 4 2.04 -9.41 -7.99
C ILE A 4 2.60 -8.31 -8.89
N LEU A 5 2.65 -8.60 -10.20
CA LEU A 5 3.06 -7.65 -11.22
C LEU A 5 1.85 -6.92 -11.81
N PHE A 6 1.88 -5.60 -11.73
CA PHE A 6 0.99 -4.69 -12.44
C PHE A 6 1.75 -4.13 -13.66
N ALA A 7 1.26 -4.42 -14.85
CA ALA A 7 1.84 -3.91 -16.09
C ALA A 7 0.78 -3.11 -16.87
N GLY A 8 1.17 -1.95 -17.40
CA GLY A 8 0.26 -1.08 -18.11
C GLY A 8 0.96 -0.18 -19.12
N THR A 9 0.23 0.19 -20.17
CA THR A 9 0.65 1.14 -21.19
C THR A 9 -0.32 2.32 -21.18
N SER A 10 0.19 3.55 -21.16
CA SER A 10 -0.65 4.75 -21.27
C SER A 10 -0.94 5.10 -22.72
N ASP A 11 -1.91 5.99 -22.94
CA ASP A 11 -2.38 6.40 -24.27
C ASP A 11 -1.29 7.01 -25.18
N ASN A 12 -0.20 7.53 -24.59
CA ASN A 12 0.97 8.03 -25.31
C ASN A 12 2.08 6.97 -25.51
N GLY A 13 1.78 5.69 -25.26
CA GLY A 13 2.69 4.56 -25.47
C GLY A 13 3.74 4.34 -24.39
N ARG A 14 3.71 5.08 -23.27
CA ARG A 14 4.62 4.80 -22.14
C ARG A 14 4.21 3.52 -21.45
N PHE A 15 5.17 2.66 -21.18
CA PHE A 15 4.96 1.41 -20.50
C PHE A 15 5.51 1.49 -19.06
N ALA A 16 4.79 0.90 -18.11
CA ALA A 16 5.19 0.80 -16.72
C ALA A 16 4.91 -0.61 -16.20
N LYS A 17 5.83 -1.08 -15.35
CA LYS A 17 5.68 -2.29 -14.56
C LYS A 17 5.94 -1.95 -13.09
N ILE A 18 5.07 -2.44 -12.22
CA ILE A 18 5.17 -2.24 -10.78
C ILE A 18 4.90 -3.60 -10.13
N SER A 19 5.73 -4.02 -9.19
CA SER A 19 5.53 -5.25 -8.43
C SER A 19 5.20 -4.94 -6.96
N VAL A 20 4.33 -5.77 -6.38
CA VAL A 20 3.99 -5.74 -4.95
C VAL A 20 4.27 -7.10 -4.34
N HIS A 21 5.19 -7.11 -3.38
CA HIS A 21 5.59 -8.30 -2.66
C HIS A 21 4.94 -8.30 -1.27
N GLY A 22 4.61 -9.49 -0.78
CA GLY A 22 4.21 -9.69 0.62
C GLY A 22 4.79 -10.98 1.18
N ASP A 23 5.19 -10.96 2.45
CA ASP A 23 5.79 -12.10 3.14
C ASP A 23 4.78 -13.20 3.51
N MET A 24 3.49 -12.87 3.63
CA MET A 24 2.40 -13.78 3.98
C MET A 24 1.55 -14.19 2.77
N ASP A 25 0.39 -14.79 3.00
CA ASP A 25 -0.61 -14.97 1.95
C ASP A 25 -1.27 -13.61 1.61
N PRO A 26 -1.70 -13.41 0.35
CA PRO A 26 -2.32 -12.15 -0.08
C PRO A 26 -3.74 -11.97 0.46
N GLY A 27 -4.35 -13.02 1.02
CA GLY A 27 -5.74 -13.02 1.46
C GLY A 27 -5.91 -12.53 2.89
N TYR A 28 -5.52 -13.34 3.87
CA TYR A 28 -5.70 -13.07 5.29
C TYR A 28 -4.46 -12.42 5.91
N GLY A 29 -3.28 -13.00 5.71
CA GLY A 29 -2.06 -12.57 6.39
C GLY A 29 -1.67 -11.13 6.04
N SER A 30 -1.51 -10.82 4.75
CA SER A 30 -1.10 -9.47 4.36
C SER A 30 -2.22 -8.43 4.51
N THR A 31 -3.47 -8.80 4.20
CA THR A 31 -4.62 -7.89 4.37
C THR A 31 -4.82 -7.48 5.82
N SER A 32 -4.71 -8.41 6.78
CA SER A 32 -4.86 -8.08 8.20
C SER A 32 -3.77 -7.10 8.68
N LYS A 33 -2.53 -7.29 8.24
CA LYS A 33 -1.44 -6.34 8.48
C LYS A 33 -1.70 -4.97 7.83
N MET A 34 -2.19 -4.94 6.58
CA MET A 34 -2.54 -3.68 5.91
C MET A 34 -3.59 -2.88 6.69
N ILE A 35 -4.65 -3.55 7.15
CA ILE A 35 -5.72 -2.94 7.95
C ILE A 35 -5.16 -2.40 9.28
N ALA A 36 -4.35 -3.19 9.98
CA ALA A 36 -3.73 -2.77 11.23
C ALA A 36 -2.83 -1.55 11.03
N GLU A 37 -2.02 -1.53 9.97
CA GLU A 37 -1.12 -0.41 9.68
C GLU A 37 -1.87 0.85 9.23
N CYS A 38 -3.03 0.73 8.59
CA CYS A 38 -3.92 1.88 8.34
C CYS A 38 -4.37 2.52 9.66
N ALA A 39 -4.84 1.70 10.61
CA ALA A 39 -5.27 2.18 11.91
C ALA A 39 -4.13 2.87 12.68
N VAL A 40 -2.94 2.25 12.69
CA VAL A 40 -1.76 2.84 13.37
C VAL A 40 -1.31 4.13 12.68
N CYS A 41 -1.35 4.19 11.35
CA CYS A 41 -0.98 5.40 10.61
C CYS A 41 -1.88 6.58 10.96
N LEU A 42 -3.20 6.38 10.97
CA LEU A 42 -4.16 7.42 11.37
C LEU A 42 -3.98 7.83 12.83
N ALA A 43 -3.82 6.86 13.73
CA ALA A 43 -3.67 7.12 15.17
C ALA A 43 -2.40 7.92 15.49
N LYS A 44 -1.31 7.69 14.75
CA LYS A 44 -0.04 8.43 14.94
C LYS A 44 0.00 9.77 14.22
N ASN A 45 -0.84 9.95 13.19
CA ASN A 45 -0.83 11.13 12.34
C ASN A 45 -2.27 11.64 12.13
N PRO A 46 -2.89 12.24 13.17
CA PRO A 46 -4.31 12.62 13.14
C PRO A 46 -4.64 13.70 12.10
N ASP A 47 -3.64 14.44 11.63
CA ASP A 47 -3.80 15.53 10.66
C ASP A 47 -3.73 15.05 9.20
N LEU A 48 -3.47 13.76 8.93
CA LEU A 48 -3.38 13.22 7.56
C LEU A 48 -4.69 13.30 6.79
N ALA A 49 -5.82 13.27 7.48
CA ALA A 49 -7.13 13.37 6.87
C ALA A 49 -8.12 14.08 7.79
N GLY A 50 -9.00 14.88 7.19
CA GLY A 50 -10.18 15.38 7.89
C GLY A 50 -11.22 14.27 8.12
N GLY A 51 -12.30 14.61 8.83
CA GLY A 51 -13.45 13.71 8.97
C GLY A 51 -14.05 13.32 7.62
N GLY A 52 -14.69 12.15 7.55
CA GLY A 52 -15.33 11.63 6.34
C GLY A 52 -15.00 10.17 6.07
N ILE A 53 -15.25 9.74 4.83
CA ILE A 53 -14.97 8.38 4.35
C ILE A 53 -13.86 8.47 3.31
N TRP A 54 -12.76 7.80 3.56
CA TRP A 54 -11.56 7.84 2.73
C TRP A 54 -11.14 6.46 2.28
N THR A 55 -10.52 6.38 1.11
CA THR A 55 -9.67 5.24 0.78
C THR A 55 -8.32 5.40 1.51
N PRO A 56 -7.62 4.29 1.81
CA PRO A 56 -6.31 4.37 2.46
C PRO A 56 -5.30 5.22 1.68
N SER A 57 -5.31 5.12 0.34
CA SER A 57 -4.41 5.89 -0.51
C SER A 57 -4.67 7.39 -0.47
N ALA A 58 -5.93 7.81 -0.43
CA ALA A 58 -6.29 9.23 -0.38
C ALA A 58 -6.01 9.87 0.99
N ALA A 59 -6.19 9.13 2.08
CA ALA A 59 -5.95 9.63 3.43
C ALA A 59 -4.48 9.59 3.86
N MET A 60 -3.73 8.53 3.50
CA MET A 60 -2.41 8.27 4.11
C MET A 60 -1.27 8.16 3.09
N GLY A 61 -1.56 7.96 1.81
CA GLY A 61 -0.57 7.97 0.72
C GLY A 61 0.77 7.31 1.05
N LEU A 62 1.85 8.10 0.92
CA LEU A 62 3.23 7.63 1.12
C LEU A 62 3.54 7.28 2.58
N ASP A 63 2.87 7.89 3.56
CA ASP A 63 3.05 7.54 4.98
C ASP A 63 2.61 6.11 5.24
N LEU A 64 1.49 5.67 4.65
CA LEU A 64 1.06 4.28 4.74
C LEU A 64 2.02 3.34 4.01
N ILE A 65 2.50 3.70 2.81
CA ILE A 65 3.47 2.87 2.08
C ILE A 65 4.69 2.60 2.96
N LYS A 66 5.27 3.66 3.54
CA LYS A 66 6.43 3.52 4.42
C LYS A 66 6.15 2.58 5.60
N ARG A 67 4.97 2.71 6.23
CA ARG A 67 4.59 1.82 7.34
C ARG A 67 4.45 0.37 6.93
N LEU A 68 3.88 0.11 5.75
CA LEU A 68 3.70 -1.25 5.24
C LEU A 68 5.05 -1.90 4.93
N GLU A 69 6.02 -1.14 4.43
CA GLU A 69 7.38 -1.63 4.20
C GLU A 69 8.12 -1.87 5.51
N ASP A 70 8.05 -0.93 6.45
CA ASP A 70 8.78 -1.01 7.72
C ASP A 70 8.22 -2.07 8.68
N ASN A 71 6.89 -2.32 8.66
CA ASN A 71 6.21 -3.07 9.73
C ASN A 71 5.32 -4.22 9.23
N ALA A 72 4.91 -4.24 7.97
CA ALA A 72 3.98 -5.26 7.46
C ALA A 72 4.65 -6.31 6.55
N GLY A 73 5.93 -6.14 6.20
CA GLY A 73 6.63 -7.08 5.31
C GLY A 73 6.16 -6.98 3.85
N LEU A 74 5.63 -5.82 3.47
CA LEU A 74 5.32 -5.50 2.07
C LEU A 74 6.49 -4.78 1.40
N ARG A 75 6.54 -4.84 0.08
CA ARG A 75 7.49 -4.04 -0.71
C ARG A 75 6.84 -3.63 -2.02
N PHE A 76 7.03 -2.37 -2.40
CA PHE A 76 6.54 -1.80 -3.65
C PHE A 76 7.73 -1.43 -4.54
N VAL A 77 7.79 -1.96 -5.76
CA VAL A 77 8.95 -1.77 -6.66
C VAL A 77 8.48 -1.33 -8.04
N ILE A 78 9.18 -0.36 -8.63
CA ILE A 78 9.05 -0.01 -10.04
C ILE A 78 10.07 -0.84 -10.82
N GLU A 79 9.62 -1.57 -11.84
CA GLU A 79 10.44 -2.48 -12.67
C GLU A 79 10.85 -1.85 -14.02
#